data_AF-A0A0D6LGP3-F1
#
_entry.id   AF-A0A0D6LGP3-F1
#
_cell.length_a   1.000
_cell.length_b   1.000
_cell.length_c   1.000
_cell.angle_alpha   90.00
_cell.angle_beta   90.00
_cell.angle_gamma   90.00
#
_symmetry.space_group_name_H-M   'P 1'
#
loop_
_entity.id
_entity.type
_entity.pdbx_description
1 polymer ?
#
loop_
_entity_poly.entity_id
_entity_poly.type
_entity_poly.pdbx_seq_one_letter_code
_entity_poly.pdbx_strand_id
1 'polypeptide(L)'
;MDDIAKEAAKRVLLVDLSAEVEDPSLTESFKSRVVARVRSDPLYCSTPACMNNTNLPMGSFARHLHDAFFMYGAALRRADTAQLDGRQSANVMTRAMEGSFEGLTGKVTINSNGTRLPLYMVYALDTNAKQRVYANISFIDEDTVILTKLYTNEATSIWATRGGKRPLARPVCGYTGFECPLSFWQQYLIYIIIGAFLVFIVLLALLCLAVANIR
;
A
#
# COMPACT_ATOMS: atom_id res chain seq x y z
N MET A 1 15.18 8.07 19.58
CA MET A 1 14.35 8.73 18.57
C MET A 1 13.61 9.85 19.27
N ASP A 2 13.61 11.05 18.71
CA ASP A 2 12.92 12.21 19.27
C ASP A 2 11.40 11.94 19.41
N ASP A 3 10.77 12.42 20.48
CA ASP A 3 9.36 12.14 20.78
C ASP A 3 8.43 12.73 19.71
N ILE A 4 8.82 13.88 19.13
CA ILE A 4 8.11 14.51 18.01
C ILE A 4 8.16 13.61 16.78
N ALA A 5 9.32 13.04 16.46
CA ALA A 5 9.47 12.11 15.34
C ALA A 5 8.62 10.85 15.54
N LYS A 6 8.52 10.35 16.78
CA LYS A 6 7.68 9.19 17.12
C LYS A 6 6.20 9.47 16.92
N GLU A 7 5.71 10.61 17.36
CA GLU A 7 4.31 11.02 17.15
C GLU A 7 4.00 11.29 15.67
N ALA A 8 4.93 11.90 14.93
CA ALA A 8 4.79 12.08 13.49
C ALA A 8 4.72 10.72 12.75
N ALA A 9 5.55 9.76 13.14
CA ALA A 9 5.57 8.41 12.54
C ALA A 9 4.24 7.67 12.71
N LYS A 10 3.47 7.91 13.79
CA LYS A 10 2.10 7.36 13.95
C LYS A 10 1.10 7.84 12.90
N ARG A 11 1.45 8.85 12.11
CA ARG A 11 0.65 9.37 11.00
C ARG A 11 1.11 8.84 9.64
N VAL A 12 2.13 8.00 9.57
CA VAL A 12 2.62 7.42 8.31
C VAL A 12 1.97 6.05 8.07
N LEU A 13 1.55 5.83 6.83
CA LEU A 13 1.24 4.49 6.31
C LEU A 13 2.39 4.08 5.39
N LEU A 14 2.95 2.91 5.63
CA LEU A 14 4.01 2.33 4.79
C LEU A 14 3.40 1.22 3.95
N VAL A 15 3.63 1.25 2.64
CA VAL A 15 3.32 0.13 1.75
C VAL A 15 4.65 -0.47 1.33
N ASP A 16 4.84 -1.75 1.64
CA ASP A 16 6.05 -2.49 1.29
C ASP A 16 5.69 -3.93 0.94
N LEU A 17 6.60 -4.65 0.28
CA LEU A 17 6.45 -6.08 0.02
C LEU A 17 6.27 -6.82 1.35
N SER A 18 5.53 -7.91 1.31
CA SER A 18 5.43 -8.80 2.47
C SER A 18 6.82 -9.27 2.86
N ALA A 19 7.20 -8.97 4.10
CA ALA A 19 8.41 -9.48 4.72
C ALA A 19 8.11 -10.65 5.65
N GLU A 20 6.90 -11.21 5.59
CA GLU A 20 6.52 -12.38 6.37
C GLU A 20 7.38 -13.56 5.93
N VAL A 21 8.08 -14.15 6.89
CA VAL A 21 8.98 -15.28 6.67
C VAL A 21 8.43 -16.46 7.47
N GLU A 22 8.12 -17.55 6.77
CA GLU A 22 7.63 -18.79 7.40
C GLU A 22 8.69 -19.42 8.31
N ASP A 23 9.96 -19.44 7.86
CA ASP A 23 11.12 -19.91 8.65
C ASP A 23 12.13 -18.76 8.92
N PRO A 24 11.99 -18.05 10.05
CA PRO A 24 12.92 -17.02 10.47
C PRO A 24 14.36 -17.55 10.64
N SER A 25 14.51 -18.81 11.07
CA SER A 25 15.82 -19.40 11.35
C SER A 25 16.61 -19.64 10.05
N LEU A 26 15.93 -20.12 9.00
CA LEU A 26 16.51 -20.28 7.68
C LEU A 26 16.95 -18.93 7.09
N THR A 27 16.11 -17.91 7.23
CA THR A 27 16.44 -16.55 6.74
C THR A 27 17.65 -15.97 7.46
N GLU A 28 17.76 -16.16 8.77
CA GLU A 28 18.92 -15.70 9.54
C GLU A 28 20.19 -16.48 9.19
N SER A 29 20.05 -17.80 8.99
CA SER A 29 21.11 -18.67 8.50
C SER A 29 21.58 -18.30 7.09
N PHE A 30 20.69 -17.83 6.22
CA PHE A 30 21.07 -17.32 4.89
C PHE A 30 21.84 -16.01 5.01
N LYS A 31 21.30 -15.03 5.75
CA LYS A 31 21.92 -13.70 5.94
C LYS A 31 23.34 -13.80 6.50
N SER A 32 23.54 -14.65 7.49
CA SER A 32 24.86 -14.83 8.12
C SER A 32 25.91 -15.47 7.21
N ARG A 33 25.50 -16.25 6.20
CA ARG A 33 26.43 -17.02 5.36
C ARG A 33 26.64 -16.43 3.97
N VAL A 34 25.64 -15.78 3.39
CA VAL A 34 25.60 -15.38 1.97
C VAL A 34 26.78 -14.50 1.55
N VAL A 35 27.19 -13.55 2.40
CA VAL A 35 28.28 -12.62 2.10
C VAL A 35 29.64 -13.32 2.03
N ALA A 36 29.91 -14.25 2.96
CA ALA A 36 31.12 -15.05 2.94
C ALA A 36 31.10 -16.10 1.81
N ARG A 37 29.91 -16.62 1.48
CA ARG A 37 29.73 -17.71 0.50
C ARG A 37 30.17 -17.33 -0.91
N VAL A 38 30.18 -16.04 -1.27
CA VAL A 38 30.67 -15.56 -2.59
C VAL A 38 32.16 -15.86 -2.82
N ARG A 39 32.95 -16.03 -1.74
CA ARG A 39 34.38 -16.38 -1.80
C ARG A 39 34.61 -17.88 -1.97
N SER A 40 33.56 -18.68 -1.83
CA SER A 40 33.59 -20.13 -1.88
C SER A 40 32.97 -20.63 -3.21
N ASP A 41 33.07 -21.94 -3.45
CA ASP A 41 32.50 -22.61 -4.63
C ASP A 41 31.01 -22.30 -4.85
N PRO A 42 30.53 -21.99 -6.07
CA PRO A 42 31.23 -22.04 -7.35
C PRO A 42 31.80 -20.68 -7.80
N LEU A 43 31.52 -19.60 -7.05
CA LEU A 43 31.85 -18.23 -7.47
C LEU A 43 33.34 -17.89 -7.28
N TYR A 44 33.98 -18.44 -6.24
CA TYR A 44 35.40 -18.22 -5.91
C TYR A 44 35.86 -16.76 -6.07
N CYS A 45 35.06 -15.80 -5.61
CA CYS A 45 35.37 -14.39 -5.83
C CYS A 45 36.58 -13.95 -4.99
N SER A 46 37.68 -13.59 -5.67
CA SER A 46 38.96 -13.18 -5.08
C SER A 46 39.27 -11.68 -5.25
N THR A 47 38.33 -10.90 -5.79
CA THR A 47 38.53 -9.45 -5.95
C THR A 47 38.66 -8.76 -4.59
N PRO A 48 39.37 -7.61 -4.49
CA PRO A 48 39.44 -6.85 -3.25
C PRO A 48 38.06 -6.53 -2.64
N ALA A 49 37.06 -6.29 -3.50
CA ALA A 49 35.68 -6.06 -3.09
C ALA A 49 35.08 -7.28 -2.35
N CYS A 50 35.33 -8.49 -2.85
CA CYS A 50 34.86 -9.72 -2.21
C CYS A 50 35.65 -10.04 -0.94
N MET A 51 36.96 -9.82 -0.92
CA MET A 51 37.81 -10.14 0.24
C MET A 51 37.57 -9.22 1.44
N ASN A 52 37.13 -7.98 1.19
CA ASN A 52 36.87 -6.98 2.24
C ASN A 52 35.37 -6.87 2.63
N ASN A 53 34.51 -7.79 2.20
CA ASN A 53 33.05 -7.68 2.41
C ASN A 53 32.51 -8.22 3.76
N THR A 54 33.36 -8.68 4.69
CA THR A 54 32.93 -9.47 5.87
C THR A 54 31.90 -8.77 6.77
N ASN A 55 31.91 -7.44 6.83
CA ASN A 55 30.99 -6.64 7.65
C ASN A 55 29.96 -5.87 6.82
N LEU A 56 29.85 -6.19 5.53
CA LEU A 56 28.85 -5.58 4.66
C LEU A 56 27.52 -6.31 4.77
N PRO A 57 26.38 -5.59 4.70
CA PRO A 57 25.10 -6.23 4.63
C PRO A 57 25.00 -7.07 3.34
N MET A 58 24.20 -8.12 3.39
CA MET A 58 23.78 -8.85 2.20
C MET A 58 23.16 -7.89 1.17
N GLY A 59 23.43 -8.13 -0.12
CA GLY A 59 22.79 -7.39 -1.20
C GLY A 59 21.27 -7.50 -1.19
N SER A 60 20.57 -6.42 -1.53
CA SER A 60 19.10 -6.32 -1.51
C SER A 60 18.39 -7.42 -2.31
N PHE A 61 18.99 -7.85 -3.42
CA PHE A 61 18.44 -8.88 -4.32
C PHE A 61 18.88 -10.31 -4.01
N ALA A 62 19.73 -10.55 -3.00
CA ALA A 62 20.27 -11.89 -2.76
C ALA A 62 19.19 -12.93 -2.40
N ARG A 63 18.19 -12.55 -1.57
CA ARG A 63 17.03 -13.41 -1.27
C ARG A 63 16.15 -13.63 -2.50
N HIS A 64 15.99 -12.62 -3.35
CA HIS A 64 15.23 -12.74 -4.60
C HIS A 64 15.89 -13.72 -5.56
N LEU A 65 17.22 -13.65 -5.69
CA LEU A 65 17.99 -14.57 -6.50
C LEU A 65 17.91 -16.00 -5.97
N HIS A 66 18.00 -16.18 -4.65
CA HIS A 66 17.76 -17.48 -4.02
C HIS A 66 16.42 -18.07 -4.44
N ASP A 67 15.34 -17.29 -4.34
CA ASP A 67 13.99 -17.77 -4.66
C ASP A 67 13.83 -18.09 -6.15
N ALA A 68 14.49 -17.34 -7.04
CA ALA A 68 14.53 -17.64 -8.46
C ALA A 68 15.23 -18.99 -8.75
N PHE A 69 16.34 -19.27 -8.08
CA PHE A 69 17.03 -20.57 -8.21
C PHE A 69 16.21 -21.71 -7.61
N PHE A 70 15.58 -21.50 -6.45
CA PHE A 70 14.70 -22.48 -5.83
C PHE A 70 13.53 -22.85 -6.74
N MET A 71 12.86 -21.84 -7.33
CA MET A 71 11.80 -22.00 -8.32
C MET A 71 12.27 -22.82 -9.52
N TYR A 72 13.43 -22.46 -10.11
CA TYR A 72 14.01 -23.20 -11.23
C TYR A 72 14.23 -24.67 -10.88
N GLY A 73 14.87 -24.95 -9.74
CA GLY A 73 15.12 -26.31 -9.26
C GLY A 73 13.84 -27.12 -9.03
N ALA A 74 12.83 -26.50 -8.42
CA ALA A 74 11.52 -27.12 -8.19
C ALA A 74 10.77 -27.42 -9.50
N ALA A 75 10.98 -26.62 -10.55
CA ALA A 75 10.35 -26.80 -11.86
C ALA A 75 10.96 -27.94 -12.68
N LEU A 76 12.22 -28.34 -12.43
CA LEU A 76 12.92 -29.36 -13.23
C LEU A 76 12.14 -30.67 -13.35
N ARG A 77 11.64 -31.20 -12.22
CA ARG A 77 10.86 -32.45 -12.22
C ARG A 77 9.49 -32.28 -12.88
N ARG A 78 8.86 -31.11 -12.71
CA ARG A 78 7.56 -30.80 -13.32
C ARG A 78 7.68 -30.74 -14.84
N ALA A 79 8.77 -30.18 -15.35
CA ALA A 79 9.04 -30.08 -16.78
C ALA A 79 9.15 -31.47 -17.44
N ASP A 80 9.95 -32.39 -16.88
CA ASP A 80 10.08 -33.74 -17.44
C ASP A 80 8.81 -34.58 -17.33
N THR A 81 8.00 -34.32 -16.29
CA THR A 81 6.70 -34.99 -16.13
C THR A 81 5.70 -34.50 -17.18
N ALA A 82 5.79 -33.23 -17.57
CA ALA A 82 4.92 -32.63 -18.58
C ALA A 82 5.30 -33.05 -20.01
N GLN A 83 6.59 -33.25 -20.29
CA GLN A 83 7.09 -33.63 -21.61
C GLN A 83 8.43 -34.37 -21.49
N LEU A 84 8.66 -35.40 -22.32
CA LEU A 84 9.97 -36.03 -22.44
C LEU A 84 11.03 -34.98 -22.80
N ASP A 85 12.15 -34.97 -22.07
CA ASP A 85 13.19 -33.95 -22.15
C ASP A 85 12.68 -32.50 -21.97
N GLY A 86 11.59 -32.33 -21.21
CA GLY A 86 10.92 -31.04 -21.01
C GLY A 86 11.84 -29.94 -20.49
N ARG A 87 12.89 -30.28 -19.72
CA ARG A 87 13.91 -29.32 -19.27
C ARG A 87 14.68 -28.63 -20.40
N GLN A 88 14.77 -29.24 -21.57
CA GLN A 88 15.44 -28.67 -22.74
C GLN A 88 14.56 -27.63 -23.48
N SER A 89 13.27 -27.58 -23.16
CA SER A 89 12.32 -26.64 -23.76
C SER A 89 12.07 -25.46 -22.84
N ALA A 90 12.45 -24.26 -23.27
CA ALA A 90 12.19 -23.03 -22.54
C ALA A 90 10.69 -22.85 -22.23
N ASN A 91 9.81 -23.13 -23.20
CA ASN A 91 8.36 -23.01 -23.01
C ASN A 91 7.79 -24.02 -22.02
N VAL A 92 8.36 -25.22 -21.92
CA VAL A 92 7.94 -26.23 -20.92
C VAL A 92 8.48 -25.82 -19.54
N MET A 93 9.73 -25.38 -19.46
CA MET A 93 10.33 -24.89 -18.21
C MET A 93 9.59 -23.69 -17.64
N THR A 94 9.25 -22.68 -18.46
CA THR A 94 8.50 -21.50 -18.00
C THR A 94 7.13 -21.90 -17.44
N ARG A 95 6.39 -22.78 -18.13
CA ARG A 95 5.11 -23.31 -17.61
C ARG A 95 5.30 -24.14 -16.34
N ALA A 96 6.38 -24.89 -16.22
CA ALA A 96 6.68 -25.69 -15.03
C ALA A 96 7.03 -24.84 -13.79
N MET A 97 7.45 -23.59 -13.99
CA MET A 97 7.72 -22.61 -12.92
C MET A 97 6.46 -21.90 -12.41
N GLU A 98 5.33 -22.00 -13.12
CA GLU A 98 4.05 -21.47 -12.67
C GLU A 98 3.65 -22.09 -11.33
N GLY A 99 3.06 -21.27 -10.45
CA GLY A 99 2.53 -21.69 -9.16
C GLY A 99 3.10 -20.91 -7.99
N SER A 100 2.93 -21.44 -6.78
CA SER A 100 3.37 -20.79 -5.55
C SER A 100 4.33 -21.66 -4.73
N PHE A 101 5.24 -21.01 -4.01
CA PHE A 101 6.13 -21.65 -3.05
C PHE A 101 6.53 -20.67 -1.94
N GLU A 102 7.02 -21.21 -0.84
CA GLU A 102 7.54 -20.43 0.28
C GLU A 102 9.05 -20.25 0.10
N GLY A 103 9.46 -19.01 -0.15
CA GLY A 103 10.84 -18.63 -0.40
C GLY A 103 11.44 -17.87 0.78
N LEU A 104 12.71 -17.48 0.63
CA LEU A 104 13.33 -16.57 1.58
C LEU A 104 12.68 -15.20 1.57
N THR A 105 12.00 -14.77 0.51
CA THR A 105 11.23 -13.53 0.45
C THR A 105 9.75 -13.70 0.86
N GLY A 106 9.42 -14.77 1.57
CA GLY A 106 8.05 -15.14 1.92
C GLY A 106 7.36 -15.89 0.78
N LYS A 107 6.02 -15.88 0.79
CA LYS A 107 5.22 -16.52 -0.27
C LYS A 107 5.49 -15.88 -1.63
N VAL A 108 5.95 -16.70 -2.56
CA VAL A 108 6.20 -16.33 -3.95
C VAL A 108 5.13 -16.99 -4.81
N THR A 109 4.48 -16.21 -5.67
CA THR A 109 3.53 -16.71 -6.67
C THR A 109 3.95 -16.23 -8.05
N ILE A 110 4.03 -17.15 -9.01
CA ILE A 110 4.37 -16.91 -10.40
C ILE A 110 3.14 -17.23 -11.25
N ASN A 111 2.72 -16.26 -12.07
CA ASN A 111 1.60 -16.45 -12.99
C ASN A 111 2.03 -17.21 -14.26
N SER A 112 1.06 -17.53 -15.11
CA SER A 112 1.27 -18.23 -16.38
C SER A 112 2.16 -17.47 -17.38
N ASN A 113 2.30 -16.15 -17.24
CA ASN A 113 3.20 -15.32 -18.03
C ASN A 113 4.67 -15.36 -17.52
N GLY A 114 4.94 -16.05 -16.40
CA GLY A 114 6.26 -16.04 -15.76
C GLY A 114 6.54 -14.79 -14.92
N THR A 115 5.52 -13.97 -14.67
CA THR A 115 5.60 -12.78 -13.82
C THR A 115 5.36 -13.15 -12.37
N ARG A 116 6.21 -12.66 -11.46
CA ARG A 116 5.98 -12.78 -10.02
C ARG A 116 4.86 -11.82 -9.60
N LEU A 117 3.79 -12.37 -9.05
CA LEU A 117 2.72 -11.58 -8.45
C LEU A 117 3.19 -11.03 -7.09
N PRO A 118 3.22 -9.70 -6.89
CA PRO A 118 3.65 -9.13 -5.64
C PRO A 118 2.55 -9.26 -4.57
N LEU A 119 2.97 -9.39 -3.31
CA LEU A 119 2.09 -9.27 -2.16
C LEU A 119 2.58 -8.08 -1.34
N TYR A 120 1.84 -6.97 -1.36
CA TYR A 120 2.17 -5.82 -0.52
C TYR A 120 1.40 -5.87 0.80
N MET A 121 2.01 -5.31 1.81
CA MET A 121 1.46 -5.14 3.14
C MET A 121 1.43 -3.64 3.46
N VAL A 122 0.33 -3.21 4.08
CA VAL A 122 0.15 -1.84 4.57
C VAL A 122 0.39 -1.82 6.07
N TYR A 123 1.49 -1.21 6.47
CA TYR A 123 1.91 -1.08 7.85
C TYR A 123 1.61 0.32 8.39
N ALA A 124 1.28 0.40 9.67
CA ALA A 124 1.27 1.64 10.42
C ALA A 124 1.65 1.39 11.88
N LEU A 125 1.99 2.45 12.61
CA LEU A 125 2.17 2.36 14.05
C LEU A 125 0.81 2.44 14.76
N ASP A 126 0.61 1.60 15.77
CA ASP A 126 -0.55 1.69 16.66
C ASP A 126 -0.41 2.84 17.69
N THR A 127 -1.38 2.96 18.60
CA THR A 127 -1.36 3.98 19.67
C THR A 127 -0.15 3.84 20.61
N ASN A 128 0.40 2.64 20.75
CA ASN A 128 1.60 2.33 21.53
C ASN A 128 2.90 2.47 20.73
N ALA A 129 2.83 3.01 19.50
CA ALA A 129 3.93 3.12 18.56
C ALA A 129 4.56 1.76 18.15
N LYS A 130 3.76 0.69 18.15
CA LYS A 130 4.18 -0.62 17.62
C LYS A 130 3.72 -0.76 16.17
N GLN A 131 4.61 -1.23 15.31
CA GLN A 131 4.27 -1.53 13.92
C GLN A 131 3.26 -2.68 13.86
N ARG A 132 2.21 -2.50 13.05
CA ARG A 132 1.18 -3.50 12.80
C ARG A 132 0.75 -3.46 11.33
N VAL A 133 0.38 -4.61 10.78
CA VAL A 133 -0.22 -4.72 9.45
C VAL A 133 -1.72 -4.46 9.54
N TYR A 134 -2.24 -3.60 8.67
CA TYR A 134 -3.66 -3.24 8.63
C TYR A 134 -4.36 -3.68 7.35
N ALA A 135 -3.64 -3.85 6.25
CA ALA A 135 -4.18 -4.39 5.01
C ALA A 135 -3.10 -5.12 4.23
N ASN A 136 -3.52 -6.00 3.33
CA ASN A 136 -2.66 -6.53 2.27
C ASN A 136 -3.24 -6.17 0.91
N ILE A 137 -2.35 -6.09 -0.08
CA ILE A 137 -2.69 -5.85 -1.48
C ILE A 137 -2.11 -7.04 -2.24
N SER A 138 -3.00 -7.91 -2.70
CA SER A 138 -2.66 -9.07 -3.52
C SER A 138 -3.15 -8.88 -4.95
N PHE A 139 -2.61 -9.69 -5.85
CA PHE A 139 -2.88 -9.64 -7.28
C PHE A 139 -3.37 -11.01 -7.70
N ILE A 140 -4.49 -11.07 -8.44
CA ILE A 140 -4.95 -12.31 -9.08
C ILE A 140 -4.14 -12.52 -10.37
N ASP A 141 -4.00 -11.44 -11.13
CA ASP A 141 -3.25 -11.32 -12.37
C ASP A 141 -2.59 -9.93 -12.43
N GLU A 142 -2.10 -9.53 -13.59
CA GLU A 142 -1.38 -8.26 -13.78
C GLU A 142 -2.28 -7.02 -13.65
N ASP A 143 -3.59 -7.15 -13.83
CA ASP A 143 -4.56 -6.04 -13.87
C ASP A 143 -5.51 -6.02 -12.65
N THR A 144 -5.72 -7.18 -12.02
CA THR A 144 -6.73 -7.37 -10.99
C THR A 144 -6.12 -7.35 -9.60
N VAL A 145 -6.33 -6.23 -8.89
CA VAL A 145 -5.83 -5.98 -7.54
C VAL A 145 -6.91 -6.20 -6.49
N ILE A 146 -6.59 -6.96 -5.44
CA ILE A 146 -7.43 -7.16 -4.26
C ILE A 146 -6.79 -6.46 -3.06
N LEU A 147 -7.50 -5.49 -2.47
CA LEU A 147 -7.17 -4.92 -1.16
C LEU A 147 -7.93 -5.68 -0.07
N THR A 148 -7.24 -6.47 0.73
CA THR A 148 -7.84 -7.14 1.90
C THR A 148 -7.54 -6.35 3.16
N LYS A 149 -8.60 -5.90 3.84
CA LYS A 149 -8.48 -5.24 5.15
C LYS A 149 -8.29 -6.31 6.23
N LEU A 150 -7.29 -6.12 7.08
CA LEU A 150 -7.00 -7.01 8.23
C LEU A 150 -7.61 -6.46 9.53
N TYR A 151 -8.60 -5.58 9.42
CA TYR A 151 -9.33 -4.98 10.53
C TYR A 151 -10.84 -4.94 10.24
N THR A 152 -11.64 -4.95 11.29
CA THR A 152 -13.11 -4.89 11.22
C THR A 152 -13.63 -3.45 11.38
N ASN A 153 -13.14 -2.71 12.38
CA ASN A 153 -13.52 -1.33 12.64
C ASN A 153 -12.33 -0.40 12.41
N GLU A 154 -12.45 0.52 11.46
CA GLU A 154 -11.36 1.44 11.09
C GLU A 154 -11.02 2.47 12.18
N ALA A 155 -12.01 2.92 12.94
CA ALA A 155 -11.86 3.98 13.93
C ALA A 155 -11.03 3.50 15.13
N THR A 156 -11.21 2.25 15.53
CA THR A 156 -10.45 1.65 16.63
C THR A 156 -9.18 0.93 16.16
N SER A 157 -8.89 0.91 14.85
CA SER A 157 -7.71 0.24 14.29
C SER A 157 -6.78 1.21 13.55
N ILE A 158 -6.78 1.22 12.22
CA ILE A 158 -5.86 1.98 11.36
C ILE A 158 -5.92 3.48 11.63
N TRP A 159 -7.07 4.01 12.08
CA TRP A 159 -7.24 5.42 12.42
C TRP A 159 -7.25 5.72 13.92
N ALA A 160 -6.92 4.75 14.78
CA ALA A 160 -6.90 4.95 16.23
C ALA A 160 -5.92 6.07 16.64
N THR A 161 -4.77 6.17 15.98
CA THR A 161 -3.78 7.25 16.17
C THR A 161 -4.27 8.63 15.68
N ARG A 162 -5.41 8.66 14.98
CA ARG A 162 -6.04 9.85 14.41
C ARG A 162 -7.39 10.17 15.06
N GLY A 163 -7.59 9.72 16.31
CA GLY A 163 -8.86 9.91 17.03
C GLY A 163 -10.04 9.16 16.39
N GLY A 164 -9.73 8.05 15.69
CA GLY A 164 -10.70 7.24 14.97
C GLY A 164 -11.24 7.84 13.68
N LYS A 165 -10.67 8.96 13.22
CA LYS A 165 -11.12 9.65 12.01
C LYS A 165 -10.19 9.35 10.84
N ARG A 166 -10.75 8.72 9.80
CA ARG A 166 -10.09 8.62 8.49
C ARG A 166 -9.85 10.03 7.95
N PRO A 167 -8.62 10.38 7.55
CA PRO A 167 -8.41 11.67 6.90
C PRO A 167 -9.11 11.76 5.57
N LEU A 168 -9.57 12.96 5.27
CA LEU A 168 -10.17 13.26 3.99
C LEU A 168 -9.09 13.20 2.91
N ALA A 169 -9.45 12.64 1.76
CA ALA A 169 -8.59 12.68 0.58
C ALA A 169 -8.39 14.12 0.07
N ARG A 170 -9.35 15.02 0.35
CA ARG A 170 -9.30 16.44 0.03
C ARG A 170 -9.66 17.26 1.27
N PRO A 171 -8.93 18.35 1.58
CA PRO A 171 -9.30 19.23 2.69
C PRO A 171 -10.72 19.79 2.53
N VAL A 172 -11.38 20.11 3.66
CA VAL A 172 -12.77 20.61 3.70
C VAL A 172 -12.95 21.87 2.85
N CYS A 173 -11.96 22.75 2.81
CA CYS A 173 -11.97 23.98 2.03
C CYS A 173 -11.19 23.88 0.71
N GLY A 174 -11.03 22.66 0.17
CA GLY A 174 -10.19 22.42 -1.00
C GLY A 174 -8.69 22.58 -0.70
N TYR A 175 -7.85 22.26 -1.68
CA TYR A 175 -6.40 22.40 -1.52
C TYR A 175 -5.93 23.86 -1.48
N THR A 176 -6.72 24.77 -2.04
CA THR A 176 -6.46 26.21 -2.07
C THR A 176 -6.94 26.92 -0.81
N GLY A 177 -7.80 26.29 -0.01
CA GLY A 177 -8.45 26.91 1.15
C GLY A 177 -9.63 27.83 0.80
N PHE A 178 -9.94 28.03 -0.49
CA PHE A 178 -11.01 28.94 -0.94
C PHE A 178 -12.33 28.24 -1.25
N GLU A 179 -12.39 26.92 -1.16
CA GLU A 179 -13.58 26.13 -1.49
C GLU A 179 -14.37 25.76 -0.24
N CYS A 180 -14.29 26.56 0.82
CA CYS A 180 -15.10 26.33 2.00
C CYS A 180 -16.60 26.43 1.62
N PRO A 181 -17.45 25.50 2.09
CA PRO A 181 -18.88 25.65 1.91
C PRO A 181 -19.34 26.96 2.55
N LEU A 182 -20.01 27.81 1.77
CA LEU A 182 -20.57 29.06 2.27
C LEU A 182 -21.71 28.76 3.25
N SER A 183 -21.80 29.53 4.34
CA SER A 183 -22.98 29.43 5.22
C SER A 183 -24.24 29.91 4.50
N PHE A 184 -25.41 29.42 4.90
CA PHE A 184 -26.70 29.82 4.33
C PHE A 184 -26.85 31.34 4.23
N TRP A 185 -26.51 32.08 5.30
CA TRP A 185 -26.57 33.52 5.29
C TRP A 185 -25.58 34.13 4.29
N GLN A 186 -24.34 33.66 4.21
CA GLN A 186 -23.39 34.18 3.22
C GLN A 186 -23.84 33.92 1.78
N GLN A 187 -24.49 32.79 1.51
CA GLN A 187 -24.95 32.44 0.17
C GLN A 187 -26.27 33.13 -0.21
N TYR A 188 -27.18 33.31 0.74
CA TYR A 188 -28.56 33.72 0.47
C TYR A 188 -28.96 35.09 1.00
N LEU A 189 -28.12 35.78 1.79
CA LEU A 189 -28.45 37.08 2.38
C LEU A 189 -28.91 38.10 1.34
N ILE A 190 -28.24 38.18 0.19
CA ILE A 190 -28.60 39.10 -0.90
C ILE A 190 -30.01 38.80 -1.42
N TYR A 191 -30.32 37.52 -1.66
CA TYR A 191 -31.64 37.10 -2.13
C TYR A 191 -32.73 37.37 -1.08
N ILE A 192 -32.43 37.17 0.21
CA ILE A 192 -33.35 37.46 1.31
C ILE A 192 -33.65 38.96 1.39
N ILE A 193 -32.63 39.82 1.27
CA ILE A 193 -32.79 41.28 1.29
C ILE A 193 -33.67 41.73 0.11
N ILE A 194 -33.40 41.22 -1.10
CA ILE A 194 -34.20 41.55 -2.30
C ILE A 194 -35.66 41.10 -2.09
N GLY A 195 -35.87 39.88 -1.60
CA GLY A 195 -37.21 39.36 -1.31
C GLY A 195 -37.97 40.20 -0.28
N ALA A 196 -37.31 40.55 0.83
CA ALA A 196 -37.91 41.39 1.87
C ALA A 196 -38.27 42.79 1.37
N PHE A 197 -37.42 43.38 0.53
CA PHE A 197 -37.68 44.69 -0.06
C PHE A 197 -38.87 44.68 -1.03
N LEU A 198 -38.98 43.64 -1.86
CA LEU A 198 -40.13 43.46 -2.75
C LEU A 198 -41.45 43.30 -1.97
N VAL A 199 -41.45 42.49 -0.91
CA VAL A 199 -42.61 42.33 -0.03
C VAL A 199 -43.00 43.67 0.61
N PHE A 200 -42.02 44.44 1.07
CA PHE A 200 -42.27 45.76 1.67
C PHE A 200 -42.92 46.75 0.67
N ILE A 201 -42.45 46.80 -0.58
CA ILE A 201 -43.06 47.64 -1.62
C ILE A 201 -44.52 47.24 -1.88
N VAL A 202 -44.79 45.93 -1.98
CA VAL A 202 -46.15 45.42 -2.17
C VAL A 202 -47.05 45.83 -1.00
N LEU A 203 -46.57 45.70 0.25
CA LEU A 203 -47.30 46.13 1.43
C LEU A 203 -47.60 47.63 1.42
N LEU A 204 -46.63 48.48 1.05
CA LEU A 204 -46.86 49.92 0.91
C LEU A 204 -47.90 50.25 -0.17
N ALA A 205 -47.81 49.60 -1.33
CA ALA A 205 -48.78 49.80 -2.41
C ALA A 205 -50.19 49.40 -1.98
N LEU A 206 -50.35 48.25 -1.32
CA LEU A 206 -51.62 47.80 -0.75
C LEU A 206 -52.16 48.78 0.29
N LEU A 207 -51.29 49.34 1.14
CA LEU A 207 -51.68 50.29 2.17
C LEU A 207 -52.12 51.63 1.57
N CYS A 208 -51.41 52.13 0.55
CA CYS A 208 -51.82 53.29 -0.24
C CYS A 208 -53.18 53.07 -0.93
N LEU A 209 -53.39 51.91 -1.53
CA LEU A 209 -54.68 51.54 -2.14
C LEU A 209 -55.81 51.46 -1.10
N ALA A 210 -55.55 50.88 0.07
CA ALA A 210 -56.53 50.81 1.15
C ALA A 210 -56.93 52.21 1.63
N VAL A 211 -55.96 53.10 1.86
CA VAL A 211 -56.22 54.50 2.27
C VAL A 211 -57.00 55.27 1.18
N ALA A 212 -56.67 55.06 -0.09
CA ALA A 212 -57.36 55.70 -1.21
C ALA A 212 -58.82 55.24 -1.37
N ASN A 213 -59.16 54.01 -0.95
CA ASN A 213 -60.54 53.49 -1.01
C ASN A 213 -61.40 53.84 0.22
N ILE A 214 -60.78 54.31 1.32
CA ILE A 214 -61.48 54.71 2.55
C ILE A 214 -61.82 56.22 2.56
N ARG A 215 -61.16 57.02 1.70
CA ARG A 215 -61.49 58.42 1.43
C ARG A 215 -62.54 58.54 0.34
#